data_AF-C1MM19-F1
#
_entry.id   AF-C1MM19-F1
#
_cell.length_a   1.000
_cell.length_b   1.000
_cell.length_c   1.000
_cell.angle_alpha   90.00
_cell.angle_beta   90.00
_cell.angle_gamma   90.00
#
_symmetry.space_group_name_H-M   'P 1'
#
loop_
_entity.id
_entity.type
_entity.pdbx_description
1 polymer ?
#
loop_
_entity_poly.entity_id
_entity_poly.type
_entity_poly.pdbx_seq_one_letter_code
_entity_poly.pdbx_strand_id
1 'polypeptide(L)'
;MGVWGKKPAAPTPYDLVWGDGVVPSILFGMTALFMVLHPILRTMFPRTMRARGAFLLAFELSCLFPLAYCAYEGYTTWTTGLGAFTTAKARLYATSPGAVRVLQAHLAFEAWDFGVSFFNKTLRAPEMLAHHALAALLCYWALTMPYMHYYAVYFMGVAEISSVPLVLVDAGKYYPDVSKRFPGSTSRYGRTASRSSPRVTSRRSTPGTSPRACSSRTSSSARCRCCGRGSWREGCTTCLRRKPRPGRTRPRRSPTWTRRNASELKRESPR
;
A
#
# COMPACT_ATOMS: atom_id res chain seq x y z
N MET A 1 61.91 -22.60 -13.03
CA MET A 1 60.62 -23.20 -13.44
C MET A 1 59.51 -22.27 -12.98
N GLY A 2 58.89 -21.52 -13.89
CA GLY A 2 57.80 -20.61 -13.56
C GLY A 2 56.48 -21.38 -13.45
N VAL A 3 55.83 -21.32 -12.28
CA VAL A 3 54.48 -21.87 -12.09
C VAL A 3 53.52 -20.96 -12.85
N TRP A 4 53.06 -21.41 -14.01
CA TRP A 4 51.97 -20.77 -14.75
C TRP A 4 50.68 -20.94 -13.95
N GLY A 5 50.42 -20.00 -13.03
CA GLY A 5 49.18 -19.96 -12.27
C GLY A 5 47.99 -19.81 -13.22
N LYS A 6 47.05 -20.75 -13.17
CA LYS A 6 45.76 -20.62 -13.85
C LYS A 6 45.11 -19.32 -13.38
N LYS A 7 44.72 -18.44 -14.32
CA LYS A 7 43.87 -17.28 -13.98
C LYS A 7 42.61 -17.80 -13.29
N PRO A 8 42.19 -17.21 -12.16
CA PRO A 8 40.94 -17.60 -11.51
C PRO A 8 39.80 -17.45 -12.50
N ALA A 9 38.88 -18.42 -12.51
CA ALA A 9 37.69 -18.33 -13.33
C ALA A 9 36.89 -17.07 -12.94
N ALA A 10 36.23 -16.45 -13.92
CA ALA A 10 35.31 -15.36 -13.63
C ALA A 10 34.20 -15.86 -12.69
N PRO A 11 33.77 -15.06 -11.70
CA PRO A 11 32.69 -15.45 -10.81
C PRO A 11 31.41 -15.70 -11.62
N THR A 12 30.69 -16.76 -11.26
CA THR A 12 29.41 -17.07 -11.89
C THR A 12 28.32 -16.14 -11.37
N PRO A 13 27.18 -15.99 -12.09
CA PRO A 13 26.01 -15.27 -11.56
C PRO A 13 25.57 -15.78 -10.18
N TYR A 14 25.74 -17.09 -9.93
CA TYR A 14 25.43 -17.67 -8.64
C TYR A 14 26.36 -17.13 -7.55
N ASP A 15 27.67 -17.06 -7.82
CA ASP A 15 28.65 -16.55 -6.85
C ASP A 15 28.39 -15.08 -6.50
N LEU A 16 27.96 -14.28 -7.48
CA LEU A 16 27.69 -12.84 -7.30
C LEU A 16 26.45 -12.55 -6.46
N VAL A 17 25.42 -13.40 -6.56
CA VAL A 17 24.12 -13.17 -5.90
C VAL A 17 24.01 -13.97 -4.60
N TRP A 18 24.49 -15.22 -4.60
CA TRP A 18 24.28 -16.18 -3.52
C TRP A 18 25.57 -16.58 -2.80
N GLY A 19 26.73 -16.38 -3.43
CA GLY A 19 28.01 -16.92 -2.98
C GLY A 19 28.53 -16.36 -1.65
N ASP A 20 28.17 -15.11 -1.31
CA ASP A 20 28.55 -14.48 -0.04
C ASP A 20 27.54 -14.70 1.10
N GLY A 21 26.41 -15.35 0.81
CA GLY A 21 25.36 -15.63 1.78
C GLY A 21 24.56 -14.41 2.26
N VAL A 22 24.79 -13.20 1.72
CA VAL A 22 24.10 -11.98 2.17
C VAL A 22 22.61 -12.05 1.84
N VAL A 23 22.26 -12.30 0.58
CA VAL A 23 20.87 -12.42 0.12
C VAL A 23 20.08 -13.48 0.92
N PRO A 24 20.54 -14.74 1.06
CA PRO A 24 19.79 -15.73 1.83
C PRO A 24 19.70 -15.39 3.32
N SER A 25 20.71 -14.74 3.90
CA SER A 25 20.67 -14.29 5.29
C SER A 25 19.60 -13.22 5.53
N ILE A 26 19.47 -12.26 4.61
CA ILE A 26 18.42 -11.23 4.68
C ILE A 26 17.03 -11.87 4.50
N LEU A 27 16.85 -12.74 3.51
CA LEU A 27 15.59 -13.47 3.30
C LEU A 27 15.16 -14.25 4.55
N PHE A 28 16.09 -15.00 5.14
CA PHE A 28 15.85 -15.76 6.36
C PHE A 28 15.53 -14.82 7.54
N GLY A 29 16.33 -13.77 7.74
CA GLY A 29 16.17 -12.81 8.81
C GLY A 29 14.81 -12.11 8.75
N MET A 30 14.39 -11.65 7.56
CA MET A 30 13.07 -11.05 7.34
C MET A 30 11.94 -12.04 7.62
N THR A 31 12.05 -13.28 7.15
CA THR A 31 11.05 -14.32 7.39
C THR A 31 10.93 -14.65 8.87
N ALA A 32 12.05 -14.84 9.56
CA ALA A 32 12.08 -15.10 11.00
C ALA A 32 11.48 -13.94 11.80
N LEU A 33 11.88 -12.70 11.46
CA LEU A 33 11.35 -11.50 12.08
C LEU A 33 9.84 -11.40 11.92
N PHE A 34 9.32 -11.60 10.71
CA PHE A 34 7.88 -11.57 10.44
C PHE A 34 7.13 -12.65 11.23
N MET A 35 7.65 -13.87 11.24
CA MET A 35 7.06 -15.01 11.96
C MET A 35 7.04 -14.80 13.49
N VAL A 36 7.98 -14.04 14.03
CA VAL A 36 8.03 -13.67 15.46
C VAL A 36 7.16 -12.44 15.76
N LEU A 37 7.22 -11.39 14.93
CA LEU A 37 6.45 -10.16 15.13
C LEU A 37 4.95 -10.40 15.06
N HIS A 38 4.49 -11.20 14.10
CA HIS A 38 3.06 -11.45 13.88
C HIS A 38 2.32 -11.96 15.13
N PRO A 39 2.76 -13.05 15.82
CA PRO A 39 2.11 -13.51 17.05
C PRO A 39 2.27 -12.51 18.20
N ILE A 40 3.43 -11.86 18.36
CA ILE A 40 3.66 -10.86 19.43
C ILE A 40 2.70 -9.67 19.28
N LEU A 41 2.55 -9.11 18.08
CA LEU A 41 1.65 -7.99 17.85
C LEU A 41 0.20 -8.39 18.06
N ARG A 42 -0.17 -9.61 17.69
CA ARG A 42 -1.51 -10.16 17.92
C ARG A 42 -1.83 -10.31 19.41
N THR A 43 -0.86 -10.69 20.25
CA THR A 43 -1.06 -10.83 21.70
C THR A 43 -1.02 -9.49 22.42
N MET A 44 -0.15 -8.55 22.00
CA MET A 44 0.00 -7.24 22.64
C MET A 44 -1.14 -6.26 22.33
N PHE A 45 -1.74 -6.34 21.13
CA PHE A 45 -2.75 -5.38 20.65
C PHE A 45 -4.04 -6.05 20.13
N PRO A 46 -4.68 -6.93 20.90
CA PRO A 46 -5.74 -7.82 20.41
C PRO A 46 -6.99 -7.09 19.89
N ARG A 47 -7.24 -5.85 20.32
CA ARG A 47 -8.37 -5.02 19.87
C ARG A 47 -8.10 -4.38 18.51
N THR A 48 -7.00 -3.64 18.38
CA THR A 48 -6.60 -3.01 17.11
C THR A 48 -6.27 -4.04 16.03
N MET A 49 -5.60 -5.14 16.40
CA MET A 49 -5.22 -6.18 15.44
C MET A 49 -6.40 -6.99 14.91
N ARG A 50 -7.51 -7.08 15.66
CA ARG A 50 -8.77 -7.65 15.13
C ARG A 50 -9.42 -6.76 14.09
N ALA A 51 -9.26 -5.44 14.21
CA ALA A 51 -9.91 -4.48 13.32
C ALA A 51 -9.15 -4.27 12.01
N ARG A 52 -7.82 -4.27 12.04
CA ARG A 52 -6.97 -3.94 10.88
C ARG A 52 -5.96 -5.02 10.47
N GLY A 53 -5.80 -6.06 11.29
CA GLY A 53 -4.92 -7.20 11.03
C GLY A 53 -3.52 -7.01 11.60
N ALA A 54 -3.06 -7.95 12.44
CA ALA A 54 -1.67 -8.02 12.91
C ALA A 54 -0.67 -8.27 11.77
N PHE A 55 -1.14 -8.89 10.69
CA PHE A 55 -0.33 -9.23 9.54
C PHE A 55 0.29 -7.99 8.89
N LEU A 56 -0.51 -6.96 8.60
CA LEU A 56 -0.05 -5.79 7.87
C LEU A 56 0.99 -5.00 8.67
N LEU A 57 0.79 -4.81 9.98
CA LEU A 57 1.80 -4.17 10.82
C LEU A 57 3.08 -5.00 10.93
N ALA A 58 2.95 -6.31 11.13
CA ALA A 58 4.13 -7.19 11.20
C ALA A 58 4.93 -7.14 9.89
N PHE A 59 4.23 -7.11 8.76
CA PHE A 59 4.81 -6.97 7.43
C PHE A 59 5.52 -5.62 7.27
N GLU A 60 4.84 -4.50 7.50
CA GLU A 60 5.42 -3.14 7.43
C GLU A 60 6.67 -2.99 8.32
N LEU A 61 6.61 -3.49 9.55
CA LEU A 61 7.75 -3.46 10.47
C LEU A 61 8.89 -4.38 10.04
N SER A 62 8.61 -5.47 9.33
CA SER A 62 9.64 -6.35 8.78
C SER A 62 10.34 -5.69 7.59
N CYS A 63 9.59 -4.97 6.74
CA CYS A 63 10.14 -4.19 5.62
C CYS A 63 11.02 -3.03 6.08
N LEU A 64 10.77 -2.46 7.27
CA LEU A 64 11.53 -1.33 7.81
C LEU A 64 13.04 -1.60 7.89
N PHE A 65 13.44 -2.84 8.21
CA PHE A 65 14.85 -3.20 8.38
C PHE A 65 15.68 -3.12 7.10
N PRO A 66 15.33 -3.87 6.02
CA PRO A 66 16.06 -3.74 4.76
C PRO A 66 15.93 -2.34 4.15
N LEU A 67 14.78 -1.66 4.30
CA LEU A 67 14.63 -0.27 3.84
C LEU A 67 15.61 0.67 4.55
N ALA A 68 15.74 0.56 5.87
CA ALA A 68 16.70 1.36 6.63
C ALA A 68 18.14 1.03 6.27
N TYR A 69 18.45 -0.25 6.02
CA TYR A 69 19.78 -0.67 5.57
C TYR A 69 20.11 -0.09 4.18
N CYS A 70 19.21 -0.23 3.21
CA CYS A 70 19.36 0.34 1.86
C CYS A 70 19.48 1.87 1.91
N ALA A 71 18.68 2.55 2.74
CA ALA A 71 18.78 3.99 2.94
C ALA A 71 20.15 4.40 3.51
N TYR A 72 20.65 3.67 4.51
CA TYR A 72 21.95 3.93 5.12
C TYR A 72 23.10 3.71 4.13
N GLU A 73 23.19 2.52 3.52
CA GLU A 73 24.24 2.18 2.55
C GLU A 73 24.18 3.05 1.29
N GLY A 74 22.95 3.37 0.84
CA GLY A 74 22.71 4.29 -0.26
C GLY A 74 23.25 5.68 0.05
N TYR A 75 22.91 6.24 1.21
CA TYR A 75 23.37 7.56 1.65
C TYR A 75 24.90 7.61 1.80
N THR A 76 25.50 6.65 2.49
CA THR A 76 26.95 6.62 2.72
C THR A 76 27.71 6.46 1.41
N THR A 77 27.26 5.55 0.54
CA THR A 77 27.88 5.35 -0.78
C THR A 77 27.70 6.58 -1.65
N TRP A 78 26.52 7.20 -1.66
CA TRP A 78 26.26 8.41 -2.46
C TRP A 78 27.16 9.58 -2.08
N THR A 79 27.39 9.76 -0.78
CA THR A 79 28.16 10.89 -0.25
C THR A 79 29.68 10.68 -0.31
N THR A 80 30.15 9.44 -0.12
CA THR A 80 31.59 9.16 0.04
C THR A 80 32.16 8.14 -0.93
N GLY A 81 31.31 7.29 -1.53
CA GLY A 81 31.71 6.12 -2.31
C GLY A 81 31.63 6.28 -3.83
N LEU A 82 31.29 7.46 -4.36
CA LEU A 82 31.10 7.68 -5.80
C LEU A 82 32.25 8.42 -6.50
N GLY A 83 33.41 8.58 -5.85
CA GLY A 83 34.55 9.31 -6.42
C GLY A 83 35.08 8.75 -7.76
N ALA A 84 34.87 7.47 -8.05
CA ALA A 84 35.29 6.83 -9.31
C ALA A 84 34.39 7.17 -10.52
N PHE A 85 33.20 7.75 -10.30
CA PHE A 85 32.17 7.96 -11.33
C PHE A 85 32.24 9.36 -11.98
N THR A 86 33.44 9.80 -12.35
CA THR A 86 33.71 11.15 -12.87
C THR A 86 33.25 11.36 -14.32
N THR A 87 33.14 10.29 -15.12
CA THR A 87 32.76 10.36 -16.54
C THR A 87 31.41 9.70 -16.79
N ALA A 88 30.73 10.09 -17.87
CA ALA A 88 29.47 9.45 -18.29
C ALA A 88 29.63 7.94 -18.52
N LYS A 89 30.75 7.52 -19.14
CA LYS A 89 31.07 6.09 -19.33
C LYS A 89 31.27 5.38 -17.99
N ALA A 90 31.99 5.99 -17.04
CA ALA A 90 32.17 5.40 -15.71
C ALA A 90 30.82 5.25 -14.98
N ARG A 91 29.90 6.22 -15.08
CA ARG A 91 28.54 6.11 -14.50
C ARG A 91 27.73 4.92 -15.01
N LEU A 92 28.02 4.45 -16.23
CA LEU A 92 27.34 3.30 -16.82
C LEU A 92 28.04 1.97 -16.53
N TYR A 93 29.37 1.93 -16.54
CA TYR A 93 30.10 0.65 -16.56
C TYR A 93 31.07 0.43 -15.39
N ALA A 94 31.38 1.47 -14.60
CA ALA A 94 32.19 1.27 -13.41
C ALA A 94 31.35 0.60 -12.32
N THR A 95 32.01 -0.22 -11.51
CA THR A 95 31.38 -0.95 -10.42
C THR A 95 31.62 -0.22 -9.10
N SER A 96 30.72 -0.44 -8.14
CA SER A 96 30.85 0.07 -6.77
C SER A 96 30.51 -1.03 -5.79
N PRO A 97 31.39 -1.33 -4.80
CA PRO A 97 31.06 -2.26 -3.73
C PRO A 97 29.84 -1.82 -2.92
N GLY A 98 29.63 -0.51 -2.74
CA GLY A 98 28.45 0.03 -2.06
C GLY A 98 27.17 -0.23 -2.84
N ALA A 99 27.22 -0.11 -4.18
CA ALA A 99 26.11 -0.49 -5.03
C ALA A 99 25.78 -1.98 -4.92
N VAL A 100 26.79 -2.87 -4.86
CA VAL A 100 26.57 -4.31 -4.68
C VAL A 100 25.80 -4.60 -3.38
N ARG A 101 26.20 -3.99 -2.27
CA ARG A 101 25.51 -4.17 -0.97
C ARG A 101 24.05 -3.72 -1.01
N VAL A 102 23.80 -2.53 -1.56
CA VAL A 102 22.44 -2.00 -1.73
C VAL A 102 21.61 -2.92 -2.63
N LEU A 103 22.16 -3.35 -3.77
CA LEU A 103 21.47 -4.21 -4.73
C LEU A 103 21.15 -5.60 -4.17
N GLN A 104 22.07 -6.22 -3.41
CA GLN A 104 21.82 -7.51 -2.76
C GLN A 104 20.72 -7.40 -1.70
N ALA A 105 20.77 -6.37 -0.85
CA ALA A 105 19.75 -6.15 0.16
C ALA A 105 18.37 -5.84 -0.46
N HIS A 106 18.34 -4.99 -1.48
CA HIS A 106 17.11 -4.64 -2.19
C HIS A 106 16.54 -5.83 -2.98
N LEU A 107 17.40 -6.66 -3.60
CA LEU A 107 16.99 -7.92 -4.23
C LEU A 107 16.32 -8.87 -3.23
N ALA A 108 16.96 -9.09 -2.07
CA ALA A 108 16.41 -9.94 -1.02
C ALA A 108 15.06 -9.41 -0.52
N PHE A 109 14.98 -8.09 -0.28
CA PHE A 109 13.77 -7.41 0.15
C PHE A 109 12.62 -7.59 -0.85
N GLU A 110 12.82 -7.25 -2.11
CA GLU A 110 11.78 -7.30 -3.15
C GLU A 110 11.34 -8.74 -3.45
N ALA A 111 12.27 -9.70 -3.42
CA ALA A 111 11.94 -11.12 -3.57
C ALA A 111 11.08 -11.63 -2.39
N TRP A 112 11.41 -11.22 -1.17
CA TRP A 112 10.63 -11.55 0.02
C TRP A 112 9.24 -10.91 0.00
N ASP A 113 9.19 -9.60 -0.30
CA ASP A 113 7.94 -8.84 -0.36
C ASP A 113 7.01 -9.45 -1.41
N PHE A 114 7.51 -9.66 -2.63
CA PHE A 114 6.75 -10.33 -3.69
C PHE A 114 6.15 -11.66 -3.21
N GLY A 115 6.95 -12.50 -2.56
CA GLY A 115 6.50 -13.79 -2.04
C GLY A 115 5.36 -13.64 -1.02
N VAL A 116 5.54 -12.81 0.00
CA VAL A 116 4.54 -12.60 1.06
C VAL A 116 3.28 -11.94 0.50
N SER A 117 3.45 -10.93 -0.35
CA SER A 117 2.38 -10.17 -0.99
C SER A 117 1.56 -11.04 -1.94
N PHE A 118 2.18 -11.98 -2.65
CA PHE A 118 1.49 -12.93 -3.54
C PHE A 118 0.48 -13.80 -2.79
N PHE A 119 0.81 -14.24 -1.57
CA PHE A 119 -0.07 -15.07 -0.75
C PHE A 119 -1.10 -14.28 0.06
N ASN A 120 -1.00 -12.94 0.13
CA ASN A 120 -1.94 -12.10 0.85
C ASN A 120 -2.95 -11.43 -0.08
N LYS A 121 -4.25 -11.69 0.12
CA LYS A 121 -5.33 -11.15 -0.73
C LYS A 121 -5.40 -9.62 -0.78
N THR A 122 -4.93 -8.93 0.25
CA THR A 122 -4.92 -7.46 0.34
C THR A 122 -3.72 -6.84 -0.38
N LEU A 123 -2.59 -7.54 -0.42
CA LEU A 123 -1.33 -7.04 -0.99
C LEU A 123 -1.11 -7.45 -2.45
N ARG A 124 -1.78 -8.49 -2.92
CA ARG A 124 -1.63 -9.05 -4.28
C ARG A 124 -2.20 -8.20 -5.44
N ALA A 125 -2.31 -6.89 -5.27
CA ALA A 125 -2.67 -6.03 -6.40
C ALA A 125 -1.63 -6.24 -7.53
N PRO A 126 -2.06 -6.50 -8.78
CA PRO A 126 -1.15 -6.89 -9.85
C PRO A 126 -0.08 -5.83 -10.12
N GLU A 127 -0.42 -4.54 -9.96
CA GLU A 127 0.51 -3.42 -10.11
C GLU A 127 1.64 -3.46 -9.06
N MET A 128 1.31 -3.80 -7.80
CA MET A 128 2.31 -3.92 -6.74
C MET A 128 3.18 -5.17 -6.94
N LEU A 129 2.58 -6.31 -7.27
CA LEU A 129 3.33 -7.53 -7.55
C LEU A 129 4.28 -7.36 -8.74
N ALA A 130 3.85 -6.67 -9.80
CA ALA A 130 4.69 -6.34 -10.93
C ALA A 130 5.82 -5.39 -10.53
N HIS A 131 5.54 -4.39 -9.69
CA HIS A 131 6.56 -3.48 -9.15
C HIS A 131 7.66 -4.25 -8.42
N HIS A 132 7.31 -5.11 -7.46
CA HIS A 132 8.28 -5.88 -6.69
C HIS A 132 9.08 -6.86 -7.57
N ALA A 133 8.41 -7.55 -8.49
CA ALA A 133 9.07 -8.47 -9.41
C ALA A 133 10.06 -7.76 -10.34
N LEU A 134 9.70 -6.57 -10.87
CA LEU A 134 10.58 -5.78 -11.73
C LEU A 134 11.73 -5.17 -10.96
N ALA A 135 11.51 -4.70 -9.73
CA ALA A 135 12.56 -4.18 -8.86
C ALA A 135 13.58 -5.28 -8.51
N ALA A 136 13.11 -6.47 -8.14
CA ALA A 136 13.97 -7.64 -7.92
C ALA A 136 14.75 -8.02 -9.19
N LEU A 137 14.09 -8.07 -10.35
CA LEU A 137 14.74 -8.41 -11.62
C LEU A 137 15.82 -7.39 -12.00
N LEU A 138 15.56 -6.09 -11.82
CA LEU A 138 16.54 -5.04 -12.05
C LEU A 138 17.74 -5.18 -11.12
N CYS A 139 17.53 -5.52 -9.84
CA CYS A 139 18.62 -5.76 -8.91
C CYS A 139 19.46 -6.99 -9.32
N TYR A 140 18.80 -8.08 -9.72
CA TYR A 140 19.48 -9.27 -10.21
C TYR A 140 20.33 -8.99 -11.46
N TRP A 141 19.80 -8.23 -12.42
CA TRP A 141 20.56 -7.84 -13.61
C TRP A 141 21.70 -6.89 -13.28
N ALA A 142 21.50 -5.91 -12.40
CA ALA A 142 22.58 -5.02 -11.99
C ALA A 142 23.71 -5.75 -11.24
N LEU A 143 23.42 -6.86 -10.55
CA LEU A 143 24.45 -7.70 -9.92
C LEU A 143 25.19 -8.60 -10.91
N THR A 144 24.46 -9.22 -11.84
CA THR A 144 25.03 -10.20 -12.79
C THR A 144 25.66 -9.55 -14.02
N MET A 145 25.19 -8.38 -14.41
CA MET A 145 25.73 -7.54 -15.46
C MET A 145 25.96 -6.16 -14.84
N PRO A 146 27.16 -5.87 -14.28
CA PRO A 146 27.40 -4.72 -13.44
C PRO A 146 27.33 -3.40 -14.23
N TYR A 147 26.09 -2.96 -14.43
CA TYR A 147 25.69 -1.86 -15.28
C TYR A 147 24.89 -0.86 -14.43
N MET A 148 25.19 0.42 -14.60
CA MET A 148 24.52 1.54 -13.92
C MET A 148 24.62 1.51 -12.39
N HIS A 149 25.71 0.99 -11.80
CA HIS A 149 25.90 0.98 -10.34
C HIS A 149 25.80 2.38 -9.72
N TYR A 150 26.23 3.43 -10.44
CA TYR A 150 26.06 4.81 -10.00
C TYR A 150 24.59 5.16 -9.74
N TYR A 151 23.70 4.77 -10.66
CA TYR A 151 22.27 5.04 -10.56
C TYR A 151 21.59 4.07 -9.58
N ALA A 152 22.06 2.84 -9.49
CA ALA A 152 21.56 1.86 -8.52
C ALA A 152 21.68 2.37 -7.08
N VAL A 153 22.80 3.00 -6.70
CA VAL A 153 22.98 3.59 -5.36
C VAL A 153 21.89 4.63 -5.05
N TYR A 154 21.53 5.46 -6.03
CA TYR A 154 20.48 6.45 -5.85
C TYR A 154 19.09 5.81 -5.75
N PHE A 155 18.72 5.03 -6.77
CA PHE A 155 17.35 4.53 -6.91
C PHE A 155 17.01 3.41 -5.91
N MET A 156 17.96 2.53 -5.60
CA MET A 156 17.73 1.39 -4.70
C MET A 156 18.16 1.69 -3.25
N GLY A 157 18.80 2.84 -3.01
CA GLY A 157 19.34 3.22 -1.71
C GLY A 157 18.87 4.60 -1.24
N VAL A 158 19.35 5.68 -1.87
CA VAL A 158 19.03 7.06 -1.45
C VAL A 158 17.52 7.35 -1.47
N ALA A 159 16.79 6.84 -2.46
CA ALA A 159 15.34 7.02 -2.54
C ALA A 159 14.61 6.45 -1.30
N GLU A 160 15.15 5.39 -0.69
CA GLU A 160 14.56 4.72 0.47
C GLU A 160 14.66 5.51 1.77
N ILE A 161 15.48 6.58 1.82
CA ILE A 161 15.55 7.48 2.98
C ILE A 161 14.16 8.05 3.30
N SER A 162 13.33 8.27 2.29
CA SER A 162 11.95 8.75 2.45
C SER A 162 10.96 7.66 2.88
N SER A 163 11.24 6.40 2.54
CA SER A 163 10.40 5.23 2.88
C SER A 163 10.43 4.93 4.39
N VAL A 164 11.59 5.10 5.04
CA VAL A 164 11.78 4.86 6.49
C VAL A 164 10.81 5.68 7.36
N PRO A 165 10.75 7.03 7.28
CA PRO A 165 9.79 7.80 8.07
C PRO A 165 8.35 7.55 7.65
N LEU A 166 8.09 7.21 6.38
CA LEU A 166 6.75 6.92 5.89
C LEU A 166 6.16 5.69 6.59
N VAL A 167 6.93 4.60 6.72
CA VAL A 167 6.52 3.39 7.46
C VAL A 167 6.18 3.70 8.91
N LEU A 168 6.95 4.57 9.58
CA LEU A 168 6.68 4.98 10.95
C LEU A 168 5.40 5.81 11.07
N VAL A 169 5.17 6.73 10.13
CA VAL A 169 3.95 7.53 10.05
C VAL A 169 2.73 6.64 9.80
N ASP A 170 2.84 5.67 8.91
CA ASP A 170 1.76 4.73 8.59
C ASP A 170 1.46 3.82 9.78
N ALA A 171 2.47 3.29 10.47
CA ALA A 171 2.28 2.55 11.71
C ALA A 171 1.51 3.39 12.75
N GLY A 172 1.87 4.66 12.92
CA GLY A 172 1.21 5.58 13.85
C GLY A 172 -0.23 5.93 13.47
N LYS A 173 -0.48 6.15 12.17
CA LYS A 173 -1.79 6.53 11.61
C LYS A 173 -2.76 5.36 11.59
N TYR A 174 -2.28 4.17 11.22
CA TYR A 174 -3.13 3.00 11.04
C TYR A 174 -3.33 2.21 12.33
N TYR A 175 -2.41 2.29 13.31
CA TYR A 175 -2.46 1.53 14.56
C TYR A 175 -2.39 2.45 15.80
N PRO A 176 -3.48 3.17 16.13
CA PRO A 176 -3.47 4.19 17.18
C PRO A 176 -3.22 3.63 18.59
N ASP A 177 -3.46 2.35 18.83
CA ASP A 177 -3.13 1.74 20.13
C ASP A 177 -1.62 1.52 20.30
N VAL A 178 -0.88 1.36 19.19
CA VAL A 178 0.59 1.29 19.21
C VAL A 178 1.16 2.67 19.57
N SER A 179 0.66 3.73 18.94
CA SER A 179 1.11 5.11 19.22
C SER A 179 0.76 5.59 20.64
N LYS A 180 -0.36 5.15 21.21
CA LYS A 180 -0.68 5.43 22.62
C LYS A 180 0.32 4.79 23.59
N ARG A 181 0.82 3.59 23.27
CA ARG A 181 1.75 2.84 24.13
C ARG A 181 3.19 3.31 23.99
N PHE A 182 3.55 3.86 22.83
CA PHE A 182 4.88 4.40 22.54
C PHE A 182 4.79 5.90 22.15
N PRO A 183 4.56 6.80 23.13
CA PRO A 183 4.30 8.22 22.86
C PRO A 183 5.48 8.97 22.21
N GLY A 184 6.69 8.40 22.22
CA GLY A 184 7.88 8.98 21.60
C GLY A 184 8.00 8.77 20.08
N SER A 185 7.32 7.77 19.49
CA SER A 185 7.51 7.44 18.06
C SER A 185 6.57 8.20 17.11
N THR A 186 5.54 8.86 17.64
CA THR A 186 4.54 9.59 16.85
C THR A 186 4.34 10.98 17.41
N SER A 187 5.25 11.89 17.06
CA SER A 187 5.09 13.32 17.31
C SER A 187 3.75 13.80 16.75
N ARG A 188 2.84 14.22 17.65
CA ARG A 188 1.80 15.26 17.56
C ARG A 188 0.87 15.37 16.32
N TYR A 189 1.08 14.61 15.25
CA TYR A 189 0.38 14.69 13.95
C TYR A 189 -0.99 14.01 13.97
N GLY A 190 -1.17 12.98 14.81
CA GLY A 190 -2.45 12.27 14.91
C GLY A 190 -3.53 13.02 15.70
N ARG A 191 -3.16 14.00 16.55
CA ARG A 191 -4.11 14.64 17.47
C ARG A 191 -4.99 15.70 16.78
N THR A 192 -4.55 16.24 15.64
CA THR A 192 -5.34 17.18 14.82
C THR A 192 -6.24 16.48 13.80
N ALA A 193 -5.82 15.34 13.23
CA ALA A 193 -6.62 14.61 12.23
C ALA A 193 -7.88 13.94 12.81
N SER A 194 -7.87 13.57 14.10
CA SER A 194 -9.03 12.94 14.76
C SER A 194 -10.19 13.91 15.02
N ARG A 195 -9.96 15.22 15.00
CA ARG A 195 -10.99 16.21 15.38
C ARG A 195 -11.79 16.77 14.19
N SER A 196 -11.38 16.43 12.96
CA SER A 196 -11.94 16.99 11.73
C SER A 196 -12.59 15.98 10.79
N SER A 197 -12.79 14.71 11.19
CA SER A 197 -13.57 13.78 10.36
C SER A 197 -15.07 14.02 10.60
N PRO A 198 -15.80 14.71 9.70
CA PRO A 198 -17.24 14.83 9.81
C PRO A 198 -17.83 13.43 9.81
N ARG A 199 -18.79 13.19 10.70
CA ARG A 199 -19.59 11.99 10.76
C ARG A 199 -20.27 11.81 9.39
N VAL A 200 -19.69 11.01 8.50
CA VAL A 200 -20.28 10.65 7.21
C VAL A 200 -21.49 9.79 7.49
N THR A 201 -22.65 10.43 7.55
CA THR A 201 -23.94 9.75 7.44
C THR A 201 -24.03 9.22 6.01
N SER A 202 -23.92 7.89 5.85
CA SER A 202 -23.95 7.25 4.53
C SER A 202 -25.33 7.47 3.89
N ARG A 203 -25.45 8.49 3.04
CA ARG A 203 -26.61 8.66 2.16
C ARG A 203 -26.34 7.83 0.91
N ARG A 204 -27.09 6.74 0.79
CA ARG A 204 -27.05 5.77 -0.32
C ARG A 204 -27.33 6.47 -1.64
N SER A 205 -26.35 6.55 -2.54
CA SER A 205 -26.50 7.01 -3.92
C SER A 205 -26.22 5.87 -4.90
N THR A 206 -27.18 5.65 -5.79
CA THR A 206 -27.20 4.70 -6.91
C THR A 206 -26.23 5.10 -8.03
N PRO A 207 -25.79 4.14 -8.87
CA PRO A 207 -24.75 4.38 -9.88
C PRO A 207 -25.33 4.94 -11.18
N GLY A 208 -24.58 5.82 -11.87
CA GLY A 208 -24.84 6.11 -13.27
C GLY A 208 -24.22 7.39 -13.85
N THR A 209 -23.32 7.16 -14.82
CA THR A 209 -23.03 7.95 -16.04
C THR A 209 -22.29 9.29 -15.95
N SER A 210 -21.17 9.31 -16.68
CA SER A 210 -20.22 10.40 -16.93
C SER A 210 -20.78 11.49 -17.87
N PRO A 211 -20.50 12.79 -17.66
CA PRO A 211 -20.79 13.83 -18.63
C PRO A 211 -19.54 14.28 -19.40
N ARG A 212 -19.71 14.38 -20.73
CA ARG A 212 -18.82 15.10 -21.65
C ARG A 212 -18.89 16.61 -21.39
N ALA A 213 -17.76 17.27 -21.62
CA ALA A 213 -17.62 18.72 -21.63
C ALA A 213 -18.44 19.38 -22.74
N CYS A 214 -19.06 20.52 -22.44
CA CYS A 214 -19.49 21.50 -23.45
C CYS A 214 -19.51 22.92 -22.85
N SER A 215 -19.14 23.88 -23.69
CA SER A 215 -18.78 25.26 -23.42
C SER A 215 -19.97 26.24 -23.35
N SER A 216 -19.64 27.47 -22.90
CA SER A 216 -20.28 28.77 -23.19
C SER A 216 -21.48 29.29 -22.34
N ARG A 217 -21.18 30.33 -21.54
CA ARG A 217 -21.82 31.67 -21.45
C ARG A 217 -23.32 31.80 -21.85
N THR A 218 -24.20 32.17 -20.90
CA THR A 218 -24.69 33.53 -20.61
C THR A 218 -25.93 33.48 -19.68
N SER A 219 -26.24 34.59 -19.02
CA SER A 219 -27.20 34.77 -17.93
C SER A 219 -28.68 34.87 -18.35
N SER A 220 -29.59 34.20 -17.62
CA SER A 220 -30.91 34.73 -17.19
C SER A 220 -31.70 33.63 -16.43
N SER A 221 -32.31 33.97 -15.30
CA SER A 221 -32.93 33.04 -14.35
C SER A 221 -34.40 32.76 -14.67
N ALA A 222 -34.73 31.55 -15.14
CA ALA A 222 -36.10 31.05 -15.29
C ALA A 222 -36.45 29.99 -14.22
N ARG A 223 -37.65 30.04 -13.64
CA ARG A 223 -38.18 29.07 -12.64
C ARG A 223 -39.21 28.13 -13.26
N CYS A 224 -39.21 26.87 -12.81
CA CYS A 224 -40.14 25.83 -13.24
C CYS A 224 -41.56 26.05 -12.67
N ARG A 225 -42.60 26.06 -13.52
CA ARG A 225 -44.01 26.28 -13.10
C ARG A 225 -44.58 25.19 -12.18
N CYS A 226 -44.00 24.00 -12.14
CA CYS A 226 -44.55 22.88 -11.37
C CYS A 226 -44.07 22.86 -9.91
N CYS A 227 -42.93 23.47 -9.60
CA CYS A 227 -42.32 23.40 -8.26
C CYS A 227 -41.56 24.67 -7.82
N GLY A 228 -41.56 25.73 -8.62
CA GLY A 228 -40.93 27.02 -8.30
C GLY A 228 -39.40 27.02 -8.24
N ARG A 229 -38.73 25.89 -8.53
CA ARG A 229 -37.26 25.80 -8.54
C ARG A 229 -36.69 26.25 -9.89
N GLY A 230 -35.61 27.02 -9.85
CA GLY A 230 -34.87 27.45 -11.03
C GLY A 230 -34.27 26.27 -11.77
N SER A 231 -34.64 26.06 -13.04
CA SER A 231 -33.89 25.15 -13.91
C SER A 231 -33.90 25.67 -15.34
N TRP A 232 -32.75 25.54 -15.98
CA TRP A 232 -32.56 25.75 -17.41
C TRP A 232 -33.48 24.83 -18.21
N ARG A 233 -33.82 25.31 -19.40
CA ARG A 233 -34.83 24.86 -20.37
C ARG A 233 -35.25 23.38 -20.31
N GLU A 234 -36.57 23.20 -20.47
CA GLU A 234 -37.29 21.95 -20.75
C GLU A 234 -37.37 20.92 -19.60
N GLY A 235 -38.14 21.31 -18.58
CA GLY A 235 -38.74 20.38 -17.62
C GLY A 235 -37.80 19.98 -16.47
N CYS A 236 -38.26 20.20 -15.23
CA CYS A 236 -37.58 19.64 -14.07
C CYS A 236 -37.56 18.11 -14.20
N THR A 237 -36.37 17.51 -14.24
CA THR A 237 -36.15 16.05 -14.36
C THR A 237 -36.93 15.24 -13.33
N THR A 238 -37.26 15.84 -12.19
CA THR A 238 -38.11 15.27 -11.14
C THR A 238 -39.59 15.15 -11.55
N CYS A 239 -40.10 16.08 -12.38
CA CYS A 239 -41.47 16.08 -12.87
C CYS A 239 -41.64 15.15 -14.08
N LEU A 240 -40.62 15.02 -14.94
CA LEU A 240 -40.67 14.15 -16.13
C LEU A 240 -40.63 12.64 -15.80
N ARG A 241 -40.16 12.24 -14.62
CA ARG A 241 -40.11 10.83 -14.19
C ARG A 241 -41.46 10.23 -13.71
N ARG A 242 -42.56 10.98 -13.76
CA ARG A 242 -43.89 10.51 -13.35
C ARG A 242 -44.85 10.24 -14.51
N LYS A 243 -44.36 9.82 -15.68
CA LYS A 243 -45.24 9.19 -16.69
C LYS A 243 -45.41 7.69 -16.37
N PRO A 244 -46.63 7.20 -16.13
CA PRO A 244 -46.88 5.77 -15.91
C PRO A 244 -46.58 4.98 -17.20
N ARG A 245 -45.93 3.82 -17.07
CA ARG A 245 -45.76 2.86 -18.16
C ARG A 245 -47.13 2.28 -18.55
N PRO A 246 -47.51 2.22 -19.84
CA PRO A 246 -48.67 1.47 -20.27
C PRO A 246 -48.40 -0.04 -20.12
N GLY A 247 -49.37 -0.80 -19.62
CA GLY A 247 -49.32 -2.27 -19.71
C GLY A 247 -49.05 -3.07 -18.43
N ARG A 248 -49.30 -2.54 -17.22
CA ARG A 248 -49.40 -3.38 -16.02
C ARG A 248 -50.78 -3.27 -15.38
N THR A 249 -51.67 -4.17 -15.79
CA THR A 249 -52.90 -4.52 -15.07
C THR A 249 -52.52 -5.11 -13.72
N ARG A 250 -52.71 -4.34 -12.65
CA ARG A 250 -52.64 -4.85 -11.27
C ARG A 250 -54.00 -5.44 -10.90
N PRO A 251 -54.04 -6.63 -10.28
CA PRO A 251 -55.27 -7.16 -9.72
C PRO A 251 -55.77 -6.30 -8.56
N ARG A 252 -57.09 -6.27 -8.47
CA ARG A 252 -57.94 -5.40 -7.67
C ARG A 252 -58.05 -5.96 -6.24
N ARG A 253 -57.73 -5.12 -5.25
CA ARG A 253 -58.23 -4.99 -3.84
C ARG A 253 -58.54 -6.28 -3.06
N SER A 254 -58.12 -6.39 -1.79
CA SER A 254 -58.94 -5.80 -0.69
C SER A 254 -58.19 -5.49 0.62
N PRO A 255 -58.74 -4.60 1.47
CA PRO A 255 -58.13 -4.13 2.72
C PRO A 255 -58.81 -4.73 3.96
N THR A 256 -58.00 -5.09 4.96
CA THR A 256 -58.36 -5.36 6.36
C THR A 256 -57.04 -5.66 7.09
N TRP A 257 -56.75 -5.40 8.36
CA TRP A 257 -57.32 -4.65 9.48
C TRP A 257 -56.19 -4.63 10.54
N THR A 258 -56.14 -3.64 11.42
CA THR A 258 -55.15 -3.50 12.51
C THR A 258 -55.50 -4.35 13.75
N ARG A 259 -54.49 -4.88 14.47
CA ARG A 259 -54.49 -5.21 15.92
C ARG A 259 -53.06 -5.55 16.36
N ARG A 260 -52.36 -4.70 17.12
CA ARG A 260 -52.32 -4.58 18.60
C ARG A 260 -52.09 -5.89 19.37
N ASN A 261 -50.94 -5.89 20.06
CA ASN A 261 -50.56 -6.53 21.33
C ASN A 261 -51.56 -7.49 22.01
N ALA A 262 -51.08 -8.72 22.21
CA ALA A 262 -51.32 -9.68 23.29
C ALA A 262 -50.21 -10.74 23.08
N SER A 263 -49.43 -11.28 24.02
CA SER A 263 -49.56 -11.62 25.44
C SER A 263 -48.21 -12.31 25.76
N GLU A 264 -47.36 -11.86 26.68
CA GLU A 264 -47.49 -12.05 28.13
C GLU A 264 -48.24 -13.35 28.49
N LEU A 265 -47.51 -14.47 28.62
CA LEU A 265 -47.81 -15.63 29.51
C LEU A 265 -46.98 -16.86 29.14
N LYS A 266 -46.01 -17.18 30.01
CA LYS A 266 -45.65 -18.52 30.54
C LYS A 266 -44.32 -18.37 31.28
N ARG A 267 -44.35 -17.92 32.54
CA ARG A 267 -44.49 -18.71 33.79
C ARG A 267 -43.44 -19.81 33.93
N GLU A 268 -42.56 -19.53 34.89
CA GLU A 268 -41.75 -20.41 35.72
C GLU A 268 -42.52 -21.64 36.24
N SER A 269 -41.81 -22.75 36.42
CA SER A 269 -42.11 -23.72 37.46
C SER A 269 -40.79 -24.39 37.92
N PRO A 270 -40.52 -24.46 39.24
CA PRO A 270 -39.36 -25.14 39.79
C PRO A 270 -39.69 -26.59 40.19
N ARG A 271 -38.68 -27.45 40.09
CA ARG A 271 -38.42 -28.58 41.00
C ARG A 271 -36.92 -28.68 41.23
#